data_AF-A0A8X7PGQ7-F1
#
_entry.id   AF-A0A8X7PGQ7-F1
#
_cell.length_a   1.000
_cell.length_b   1.000
_cell.length_c   1.000
_cell.angle_alpha   90.00
_cell.angle_beta   90.00
_cell.angle_gamma   90.00
#
_symmetry.space_group_name_H-M   'P 1'
#
loop_
_entity.id
_entity.type
_entity.pdbx_description
1 polymer ?
#
loop_
_entity_poly.entity_id
_entity_poly.type
_entity_poly.pdbx_seq_one_letter_code
_entity_poly.pdbx_strand_id
1 'polypeptide(L)' 'MEEGKGREEFERIWYFKQEDLCRRERLSKIGLLDRLLAKTGSLHEYEETLKKKLITELFSRAMGVE' A
#
# COMPACT_ATOMS: atom_id res chain seq x y z
N MET A 1 18.90 0.66 35.51
CA MET A 1 17.76 1.30 34.82
C MET A 1 18.06 1.36 33.31
N GLU A 2 18.20 0.22 32.64
CA GLU A 2 18.43 0.16 31.17
C GLU A 2 17.27 -0.51 30.40
N GLU A 3 16.41 -1.24 31.09
CA GLU A 3 15.32 -2.03 30.47
C GLU A 3 14.23 -1.16 29.82
N GLY A 4 14.09 0.11 30.23
CA GLY A 4 13.12 1.05 29.64
C GLY A 4 13.55 1.60 28.29
N LYS A 5 14.85 1.87 28.08
CA LYS A 5 15.37 2.46 26.83
C LYS A 5 15.27 1.50 25.66
N GLY A 6 15.62 0.23 25.87
CA GLY A 6 15.55 -0.77 24.81
C GLY A 6 14.12 -1.04 24.32
N ARG A 7 13.12 -0.94 25.21
CA ARG A 7 11.70 -1.07 24.85
C ARG A 7 11.23 0.11 23.98
N GLU A 8 11.52 1.34 24.38
CA GLU A 8 11.15 2.54 23.62
C GLU A 8 11.81 2.56 22.23
N GLU A 9 13.08 2.16 22.13
CA GLU A 9 13.79 2.04 20.85
C GLU A 9 13.20 0.93 19.97
N PHE A 10 12.84 -0.21 20.57
CA PHE A 10 12.20 -1.31 19.85
C PHE A 10 10.82 -0.89 19.32
N GLU A 11 9.99 -0.25 20.14
CA GLU A 11 8.66 0.24 19.75
C GLU A 11 8.77 1.27 18.62
N ARG A 12 9.76 2.18 18.70
CA ARG A 12 10.05 3.15 17.64
C ARG A 12 10.44 2.46 16.33
N ILE A 13 11.38 1.51 16.37
CA ILE A 13 11.82 0.77 15.17
C ILE A 13 10.66 -0.04 14.59
N TRP A 14 9.86 -0.67 15.44
CA TRP A 14 8.68 -1.44 15.03
C TRP A 14 7.66 -0.56 14.33
N TYR A 15 7.36 0.62 14.88
CA TYR A 15 6.47 1.60 14.27
C TYR A 15 6.95 1.99 12.86
N PHE A 16 8.21 2.39 12.71
CA PHE A 16 8.76 2.72 11.39
C PHE A 16 8.72 1.56 10.42
N LYS A 17 8.93 0.33 10.91
CA LYS A 17 8.87 -0.87 10.06
C LYS A 17 7.45 -1.16 9.59
N GLN A 18 6.45 -0.98 10.45
CA GLN A 18 5.04 -1.09 10.07
C GLN A 18 4.66 -0.03 9.03
N GLU A 19 5.11 1.21 9.23
CA GLU A 19 4.87 2.30 8.28
C GLU A 19 5.53 2.04 6.92
N ASP A 20 6.79 1.58 6.92
CA ASP A 20 7.51 1.19 5.70
C ASP A 20 6.81 0.03 4.97
N LEU A 21 6.37 -1.00 5.69
CA LEU A 21 5.60 -2.10 5.09
C LEU A 21 4.31 -1.61 4.44
N CYS A 22 3.58 -0.71 5.11
CA CYS A 22 2.37 -0.12 4.54
C CYS A 22 2.66 0.70 3.28
N ARG A 23 3.75 1.48 3.27
CA ARG A 23 4.20 2.22 2.09
C ARG A 23 4.62 1.29 0.95
N ARG A 24 5.34 0.21 1.22
CA ARG A 24 5.75 -0.79 0.23
C ARG A 24 4.55 -1.51 -0.39
N GLU A 25 3.56 -1.85 0.43
CA GLU A 25 2.32 -2.44 -0.06
C GLU A 25 1.61 -1.47 -1.03
N ARG A 26 1.52 -0.19 -0.65
CA ARG A 26 0.95 0.86 -1.52
C ARG A 26 1.72 1.01 -2.82
N LEU A 27 3.05 1.06 -2.78
CA LEU A 27 3.88 1.15 -3.99
C LEU A 27 3.70 -0.07 -4.90
N SER A 28 3.55 -1.27 -4.32
CA SER A 28 3.28 -2.49 -5.07
C SER A 28 1.93 -2.43 -5.79
N LYS A 29 0.89 -1.91 -5.12
CA LYS A 29 -0.45 -1.71 -5.70
C LYS A 29 -0.43 -0.68 -6.83
N ILE A 30 0.27 0.44 -6.66
CA ILE A 30 0.45 1.46 -7.72
C ILE A 30 1.18 0.84 -8.92
N GLY A 31 2.29 0.14 -8.69
CA GLY A 31 3.03 -0.49 -9.78
C GLY A 31 2.23 -1.57 -10.53
N LEU A 32 1.33 -2.28 -9.85
CA LEU A 32 0.40 -3.20 -10.50
C LEU A 32 -0.63 -2.44 -11.35
N LEU A 33 -1.19 -1.35 -10.83
CA LEU A 33 -2.13 -0.51 -11.56
C LEU A 33 -1.48 0.10 -12.81
N ASP A 34 -0.25 0.61 -12.70
CA ASP A 34 0.50 1.15 -13.85
C ASP A 34 0.69 0.09 -14.94
N ARG A 35 1.01 -1.15 -14.57
CA ARG A 35 1.13 -2.26 -15.54
C ARG A 35 -0.21 -2.60 -16.19
N LEU A 36 -1.31 -2.57 -15.45
CA LEU A 36 -2.65 -2.77 -15.99
C LEU A 36 -3.05 -1.64 -16.95
N LEU A 37 -2.70 -0.39 -16.62
CA LEU A 37 -2.95 0.78 -17.46
C LEU A 37 -2.08 0.80 -18.72
N ALA A 38 -0.85 0.28 -18.65
CA ALA A 38 0.06 0.22 -19.78
C ALA A 38 -0.29 -0.89 -20.80
N LYS A 39 -1.19 -1.82 -20.46
CA LYS A 39 -1.64 -2.84 -21.40
C LYS A 39 -2.43 -2.19 -22.54
N THR A 40 -1.88 -2.23 -23.74
CA THR A 40 -2.54 -1.81 -24.98
C THR A 40 -3.42 -2.94 -25.51
N GLY A 41 -4.65 -3.06 -25.01
CA GLY A 41 -5.62 -4.08 -25.43
C GLY A 41 -6.87 -4.04 -24.56
N SER A 42 -7.89 -4.82 -24.94
CA SER A 42 -9.06 -4.98 -24.06
C SER A 42 -8.63 -5.80 -22.85
N LEU A 43 -8.72 -5.19 -21.66
CA LEU A 43 -8.52 -5.89 -20.41
C LEU A 43 -9.63 -6.95 -20.25
N HIS A 44 -9.26 -8.12 -19.74
CA HIS A 44 -10.26 -9.13 -19.42
C HIS A 44 -11.16 -8.64 -18.27
N GLU A 45 -12.36 -9.20 -18.12
CA GLU A 45 -13.32 -8.75 -17.09
C GLU A 45 -12.73 -8.76 -15.67
N TYR A 46 -11.89 -9.76 -15.35
CA TYR A 46 -11.20 -9.82 -14.07
C TYR A 46 -10.15 -8.71 -13.91
N GLU A 47 -9.49 -8.30 -14.98
CA GLU A 47 -8.48 -7.23 -14.98
C GLU A 47 -9.13 -5.86 -14.83
N GLU A 48 -10.25 -5.63 -15.52
CA GLU A 48 -11.06 -4.42 -15.34
C GLU A 48 -11.61 -4.32 -13.92
N THR A 49 -12.08 -5.44 -13.36
CA THR A 49 -12.54 -5.50 -11.98
C THR A 49 -11.40 -5.21 -11.00
N LEU A 50 -10.23 -5.81 -11.22
CA LEU A 50 -9.04 -5.57 -10.39
C LEU A 50 -8.57 -4.11 -10.49
N LYS A 51 -8.52 -3.55 -11.69
CA LYS A 51 -8.16 -2.15 -11.95
C LYS A 51 -9.10 -1.20 -11.21
N LYS A 52 -10.42 -1.41 -11.30
CA LYS A 52 -11.41 -0.62 -10.56
C LYS A 52 -11.19 -0.71 -9.05
N LYS A 53 -11.00 -1.92 -8.51
CA LYS A 53 -10.72 -2.13 -7.08
C LYS A 53 -9.44 -1.40 -6.64
N LEU A 54 -8.36 -1.51 -7.41
CA LEU A 54 -7.09 -0.84 -7.10
C LEU A 54 -7.22 0.68 -7.12
N ILE A 55 -7.95 1.24 -8.09
CA ILE A 55 -8.24 2.68 -8.14
C ILE A 55 -9.04 3.08 -6.90
N THR A 56 -10.15 2.40 -6.60
CA THR A 56 -10.95 2.71 -5.41
C THR A 56 -10.11 2.63 -4.14
N GLU A 57 -9.35 1.56 -3.94
CA GLU A 57 -8.55 1.38 -2.74
C GLU A 57 -7.44 2.44 -2.58
N LEU A 58 -6.74 2.77 -3.66
CA LEU A 58 -5.67 3.77 -3.65
C LEU A 58 -6.20 5.20 -3.48
N PHE A 59 -7.36 5.53 -4.06
CA PHE A 59 -7.93 6.87 -4.02
C PHE A 59 -8.86 7.10 -2.82
N SER A 60 -9.66 6.13 -2.39
CA SER A 60 -10.48 6.25 -1.16
C SER A 60 -9.61 6.47 0.07
N ARG A 61 -8.49 5.73 0.16
CA ARG A 61 -7.53 5.89 1.24
C ARG A 61 -6.70 7.18 1.14
N ALA A 62 -6.52 7.72 -0.07
CA ALA A 62 -5.86 9.01 -0.26
C ALA A 62 -6.77 10.21 0.10
N MET A 63 -8.08 10.06 -0.10
CA MET A 63 -9.07 11.11 0.18
C MET A 63 -9.60 11.08 1.63
N GLY A 64 -9.16 10.13 2.45
CA GLY A 64 -9.60 10.02 3.85
C GLY A 64 -11.09 9.68 4.00
N VAL A 65 -11.68 9.05 2.98
CA VAL A 65 -13.06 8.54 3.06
C VAL A 65 -12.97 7.11 3.57
N GLU A 66 -13.10 6.95 4.89
CA GLU A 66 -13.29 5.65 5.56
C GLU A 66 -14.68 5.06 5.24
#